data_AF-A0A3R9JQ25-F1
#
_entry.id   AF-A0A3R9JQ25-F1
#
_cell.length_a   1.000
_cell.length_b   1.000
_cell.length_c   1.000
_cell.angle_alpha   90.00
_cell.angle_beta   90.00
_cell.angle_gamma   90.00
#
_symmetry.space_group_name_H-M   'P 1'
#
loop_
_entity.id
_entity.type
_entity.pdbx_description
1 polymer ?
#
loop_
_entity_poly.entity_id
_entity_poly.type
_entity_poly.pdbx_seq_one_letter_code
_entity_poly.pdbx_strand_id
1 'polypeptide(L)'
;MKQESTVDLLLDVDQRPSAGKGILLSFQHVFAMFGATILVPLILGMPVSVALFASGVGTLIYMIATGFRVPVYLGSSFAFITAMSLAMKELGGDVSAAQTGVILTGFIYVLVAASVRFAGTKWIDKLLPPIIIGPMIIVIGLGLAGSAVTNAGLVADGNWKNALVAVVTFLIAAFINTKGKGFLRIIPFLFAIIGGYLFALTLGLVDFTPVLKANWFEIPGFYLPFSTGGAFKEYNLYFGPETIAILPIAIVTISEHIGDHTVLGQICGRQFLKEPGLHRTLLGDGIATSVSAFLGGPANTTYGENTGVIGMTRIASVSVIRNAAFIAIALSFLGKFTALISTIPNAVLGGMSILLYGVIASNGLKVLIKERVDFSQMRNLIIASAMLVLGLGGAILKLGPVTLSGTALSAMTGIILNLILPYENKD
;
A
#
# COMPACT_ATOMS: atom_id res chain seq x y z
N MET A 1 -20.44 10.61 20.89
CA MET A 1 -20.17 11.89 20.19
C MET A 1 -20.11 11.62 18.69
N LYS A 2 -20.89 12.34 17.88
CA LYS A 2 -20.71 12.35 16.43
C LYS A 2 -19.34 12.96 16.13
N GLN A 3 -18.60 12.36 15.22
CA GLN A 3 -17.34 12.91 14.72
C GLN A 3 -17.72 13.97 13.68
N GLU A 4 -17.35 15.22 13.90
CA GLU A 4 -17.59 16.25 12.89
C GLU A 4 -16.68 16.02 11.69
N SER A 5 -17.22 16.19 10.48
CA SER A 5 -16.45 16.07 9.26
C SER A 5 -15.48 17.25 9.14
N THR A 6 -14.27 16.98 8.68
CA THR A 6 -13.29 18.03 8.36
C THR A 6 -13.59 18.76 7.04
N VAL A 7 -14.52 18.24 6.22
CA VAL A 7 -14.85 18.80 4.89
C VAL A 7 -16.34 18.63 4.57
N ASP A 8 -16.99 19.69 4.09
CA ASP A 8 -18.40 19.61 3.67
C ASP A 8 -18.61 18.70 2.45
N LEU A 9 -19.17 17.50 2.64
CA LEU A 9 -19.31 16.48 1.59
C LEU A 9 -20.37 16.88 0.55
N LEU A 10 -20.00 16.81 -0.73
CA LEU A 10 -20.91 16.98 -1.86
C LEU A 10 -21.71 15.72 -2.16
N LEU A 11 -21.12 14.55 -1.91
CA LEU A 11 -21.78 13.25 -1.99
C LEU A 11 -21.34 12.40 -0.81
N ASP A 12 -22.30 12.00 0.01
CA ASP A 12 -22.05 11.13 1.15
C ASP A 12 -21.92 9.64 0.73
N VAL A 13 -21.50 8.79 1.66
CA VAL A 13 -21.17 7.36 1.47
C VAL A 13 -22.26 6.59 0.72
N ASP A 14 -23.50 6.78 1.14
CA ASP A 14 -24.68 6.05 0.65
C ASP A 14 -25.32 6.68 -0.60
N GLN A 15 -24.90 7.88 -0.98
CA GLN A 15 -25.41 8.59 -2.15
C GLN A 15 -24.76 8.10 -3.44
N ARG A 16 -25.47 8.21 -4.56
CA ARG A 16 -25.01 7.77 -5.88
C ARG A 16 -25.04 8.93 -6.88
N PRO A 17 -23.93 9.23 -7.58
CA PRO A 17 -23.95 10.19 -8.67
C PRO A 17 -24.75 9.64 -9.87
N SER A 18 -25.11 10.52 -10.80
CA SER A 18 -25.61 10.10 -12.11
C SER A 18 -24.58 9.21 -12.83
N ALA A 19 -25.05 8.27 -13.64
CA ALA A 19 -24.21 7.22 -14.23
C ALA A 19 -22.93 7.76 -14.92
N GLY A 20 -23.07 8.73 -15.82
CA GLY A 20 -21.92 9.33 -16.52
C GLY A 20 -20.93 10.03 -15.58
N LYS A 21 -21.43 10.81 -14.62
CA LYS A 21 -20.58 11.48 -13.62
C LYS A 21 -19.90 10.45 -12.72
N GLY A 22 -20.60 9.40 -12.32
CA GLY A 22 -20.08 8.30 -11.53
C GLY A 22 -18.88 7.62 -12.19
N ILE A 23 -18.97 7.33 -13.49
CA ILE A 23 -17.86 6.71 -14.24
C ILE A 23 -16.63 7.64 -14.25
N LEU A 24 -16.80 8.93 -14.53
CA LEU A 24 -15.69 9.88 -14.55
C LEU A 24 -15.01 10.00 -13.18
N LEU A 25 -15.79 10.05 -12.10
CA LEU A 25 -15.28 10.07 -10.73
C LEU A 25 -14.52 8.78 -10.40
N SER A 26 -15.01 7.63 -10.87
CA SER A 26 -14.34 6.34 -10.69
C SER A 26 -12.98 6.28 -11.37
N PHE A 27 -12.84 6.85 -12.56
CA PHE A 27 -11.53 6.98 -13.21
C PHE A 27 -10.55 7.80 -12.36
N GLN A 28 -11.01 8.82 -11.63
CA GLN A 28 -10.13 9.57 -10.72
C GLN A 28 -9.55 8.66 -9.64
N HIS A 29 -10.35 7.78 -9.06
CA HIS A 29 -9.90 6.81 -8.06
C HIS A 29 -8.95 5.76 -8.64
N VAL A 30 -9.22 5.27 -9.85
CA VAL A 30 -8.31 4.35 -10.56
C VAL A 30 -6.96 5.04 -10.79
N PHE A 31 -6.95 6.28 -11.29
CA PHE A 31 -5.72 7.01 -11.56
C PHE A 31 -4.96 7.44 -10.30
N ALA A 32 -5.66 7.65 -9.18
CA ALA A 32 -5.02 7.97 -7.91
C ALA A 32 -4.26 6.79 -7.32
N MET A 33 -4.88 5.60 -7.27
CA MET A 33 -4.22 4.38 -6.78
C MET A 33 -3.18 3.82 -7.76
N PHE A 34 -3.29 4.17 -9.04
CA PHE A 34 -2.54 3.53 -10.13
C PHE A 34 -1.05 3.51 -9.87
N GLY A 35 -0.44 4.68 -9.58
CA GLY A 35 1.02 4.81 -9.45
C GLY A 35 1.60 3.90 -8.37
N ALA A 36 0.97 3.87 -7.19
CA ALA A 36 1.39 3.01 -6.08
C ALA A 36 1.10 1.52 -6.36
N THR A 37 -0.08 1.22 -6.93
CA THR A 37 -0.49 -0.18 -7.16
C THR A 37 0.43 -0.90 -8.14
N ILE A 38 0.87 -0.23 -9.21
CA ILE A 38 1.77 -0.83 -10.20
C ILE A 38 3.23 -0.88 -9.73
N LEU A 39 3.61 -0.08 -8.73
CA LEU A 39 4.99 0.01 -8.28
C LEU A 39 5.46 -1.30 -7.63
N VAL A 40 4.64 -1.88 -6.74
CA VAL A 40 4.96 -3.15 -6.07
C VAL A 40 5.24 -4.30 -7.04
N PRO A 41 4.34 -4.64 -7.99
CA PRO A 41 4.61 -5.74 -8.92
C PRO A 41 5.80 -5.43 -9.83
N LEU A 42 6.04 -4.17 -10.21
CA LEU A 42 7.22 -3.81 -11.00
C LEU A 42 8.52 -4.03 -10.21
N ILE A 43 8.56 -3.69 -8.92
CA ILE A 43 9.72 -3.92 -8.06
C ILE A 43 9.96 -5.42 -7.80
N LEU A 44 8.89 -6.18 -7.59
CA LEU A 44 8.96 -7.62 -7.29
C LEU A 44 9.07 -8.52 -8.54
N GLY A 45 8.96 -7.95 -9.75
CA GLY A 45 8.94 -8.72 -11.00
C GLY A 45 7.66 -9.55 -11.18
N MET A 46 6.56 -9.12 -10.57
CA MET A 46 5.25 -9.76 -10.66
C MET A 46 4.40 -9.15 -11.78
N PRO A 47 3.36 -9.85 -12.27
CA PRO A 47 2.50 -9.32 -13.32
C PRO A 47 1.67 -8.12 -12.85
N VAL A 48 1.82 -6.99 -13.54
CA VAL A 48 1.02 -5.77 -13.31
C VAL A 48 -0.47 -6.04 -13.50
N SER A 49 -0.83 -6.87 -14.49
CA SER A 49 -2.21 -7.28 -14.75
C SER A 49 -2.84 -7.95 -13.52
N VAL A 50 -2.13 -8.86 -12.87
CA VAL A 50 -2.62 -9.56 -11.68
C VAL A 50 -2.78 -8.59 -10.51
N ALA A 51 -1.87 -7.65 -10.31
CA ALA A 51 -2.00 -6.63 -9.27
C ALA A 51 -3.23 -5.73 -9.46
N LEU A 52 -3.51 -5.27 -10.69
CA LEU A 52 -4.72 -4.50 -11.01
C LEU A 52 -6.00 -5.31 -10.80
N PHE A 53 -6.00 -6.57 -11.26
CA PHE A 53 -7.13 -7.48 -11.09
C PHE A 53 -7.40 -7.73 -9.60
N ALA A 54 -6.37 -8.09 -8.84
CA ALA A 54 -6.48 -8.42 -7.43
C ALA A 54 -6.80 -7.20 -6.55
N SER A 55 -6.34 -6.01 -6.91
CA SER A 55 -6.75 -4.75 -6.27
C SER A 55 -8.24 -4.47 -6.46
N GLY A 56 -8.76 -4.63 -7.69
CA GLY A 56 -10.19 -4.47 -7.98
C GLY A 56 -11.05 -5.52 -7.27
N VAL A 57 -10.69 -6.80 -7.39
CA VAL A 57 -11.40 -7.90 -6.69
C VAL A 57 -11.33 -7.73 -5.17
N GLY A 58 -10.16 -7.41 -4.65
CA GLY A 58 -9.95 -7.14 -3.23
C GLY A 58 -10.81 -6.00 -2.72
N THR A 59 -10.91 -4.91 -3.48
CA THR A 59 -11.81 -3.79 -3.16
C THR A 59 -13.27 -4.27 -3.09
N LEU A 60 -13.74 -5.08 -4.05
CA LEU A 60 -15.10 -5.62 -4.00
C LEU A 60 -15.32 -6.54 -2.78
N ILE A 61 -14.37 -7.41 -2.46
CA ILE A 61 -14.41 -8.27 -1.26
C ILE A 61 -14.53 -7.41 0.01
N TYR A 62 -13.69 -6.39 0.12
CA TYR A 62 -13.70 -5.46 1.24
C TYR A 62 -15.04 -4.74 1.37
N MET A 63 -15.61 -4.28 0.25
CA MET A 63 -16.92 -3.62 0.23
C MET A 63 -18.03 -4.57 0.69
N ILE A 64 -17.98 -5.85 0.28
CA ILE A 64 -18.95 -6.85 0.74
C ILE A 64 -18.83 -7.07 2.25
N ALA A 65 -17.61 -7.25 2.77
CA ALA A 65 -17.36 -7.46 4.21
C ALA A 65 -17.85 -6.27 5.07
N THR A 66 -17.68 -5.05 4.56
CA THR A 66 -18.15 -3.83 5.23
C THR A 66 -19.62 -3.50 4.98
N GLY A 67 -20.32 -4.29 4.15
CA GLY A 67 -21.72 -4.07 3.80
C GLY A 67 -21.94 -2.81 2.97
N PHE A 68 -20.97 -2.43 2.14
CA PHE A 68 -20.97 -1.23 1.29
C PHE A 68 -21.14 0.08 2.09
N ARG A 69 -20.51 0.17 3.27
CA ARG A 69 -20.61 1.34 4.16
C ARG A 69 -19.31 2.13 4.32
N VAL A 70 -18.21 1.66 3.73
CA VAL A 70 -16.90 2.30 3.87
C VAL A 70 -16.30 2.55 2.49
N PRO A 71 -16.03 3.81 2.09
CA PRO A 71 -15.54 4.13 0.76
C PRO A 71 -14.01 4.02 0.69
N VAL A 72 -13.50 2.80 0.85
CA VAL A 72 -12.07 2.48 0.80
C VAL A 72 -11.77 1.69 -0.47
N TYR A 73 -10.65 2.03 -1.10
CA TYR A 73 -10.08 1.27 -2.20
C TYR A 73 -8.85 0.52 -1.68
N LEU A 74 -8.67 -0.73 -2.12
CA LEU A 74 -7.50 -1.55 -1.78
C LEU A 74 -6.51 -1.62 -2.94
N GLY A 75 -5.23 -1.50 -2.65
CA GLY A 75 -4.15 -1.68 -3.63
C GLY A 75 -2.93 -2.34 -3.00
N SER A 76 -1.84 -2.43 -3.76
CA SER A 76 -0.62 -3.12 -3.35
C SER A 76 0.04 -2.49 -2.12
N SER A 77 0.37 -3.29 -1.10
CA SER A 77 1.01 -2.84 0.14
C SER A 77 2.52 -2.78 0.05
N PHE A 78 3.11 -1.65 0.45
CA PHE A 78 4.56 -1.44 0.41
C PHE A 78 5.28 -2.13 1.55
N ALA A 79 4.58 -2.36 2.67
CA ALA A 79 5.13 -3.02 3.84
C ALA A 79 5.67 -4.44 3.55
N PHE A 80 5.18 -5.07 2.48
CA PHE A 80 5.57 -6.43 2.08
C PHE A 80 6.74 -6.48 1.08
N ILE A 81 7.12 -5.38 0.42
CA ILE A 81 8.12 -5.40 -0.66
C ILE A 81 9.43 -6.06 -0.20
N THR A 82 10.00 -5.59 0.91
CA THR A 82 11.29 -6.09 1.40
C THR A 82 11.23 -7.57 1.77
N ALA A 83 10.19 -7.99 2.50
CA ALA A 83 10.08 -9.37 2.97
C ALA A 83 9.74 -10.35 1.84
N MET A 84 8.88 -9.96 0.91
CA MET A 84 8.60 -10.77 -0.29
C MET A 84 9.86 -10.89 -1.16
N SER A 85 10.59 -9.78 -1.38
CA SER A 85 11.84 -9.80 -2.15
C SER A 85 12.90 -10.71 -1.52
N LEU A 86 13.04 -10.66 -0.18
CA LEU A 86 13.96 -11.53 0.56
C LEU A 86 13.54 -13.01 0.46
N ALA A 87 12.26 -13.33 0.71
CA ALA A 87 11.75 -14.68 0.61
C ALA A 87 11.90 -15.28 -0.80
N MET A 88 11.63 -14.46 -1.84
CA MET A 88 11.85 -14.86 -3.23
C MET A 88 13.34 -15.12 -3.50
N LYS A 89 14.23 -14.25 -3.02
CA LYS A 89 15.67 -14.40 -3.21
C LYS A 89 16.22 -15.66 -2.53
N GLU A 90 15.76 -15.97 -1.31
CA GLU A 90 16.18 -17.16 -0.56
C GLU A 90 15.74 -18.46 -1.25
N LEU A 91 14.62 -18.44 -1.99
CA LEU A 91 14.16 -19.54 -2.83
C LEU A 91 14.57 -19.42 -4.32
N GLY A 92 15.63 -18.68 -4.65
CA GLY A 92 16.16 -18.65 -6.02
C GLY A 92 15.25 -17.98 -7.06
N GLY A 93 14.36 -17.09 -6.61
CA GLY A 93 13.38 -16.37 -7.44
C GLY A 93 11.96 -16.93 -7.39
N ASP A 94 11.74 -18.06 -6.69
CA ASP A 94 10.42 -18.67 -6.55
C ASP A 94 9.50 -17.84 -5.63
N VAL A 95 8.25 -17.66 -6.04
CA VAL A 95 7.25 -16.85 -5.30
C VAL A 95 6.53 -17.64 -4.19
N SER A 96 6.77 -18.95 -4.09
CA SER A 96 6.03 -19.88 -3.21
C SER A 96 6.01 -19.43 -1.75
N ALA A 97 7.17 -19.09 -1.17
CA ALA A 97 7.24 -18.61 0.21
C ALA A 97 6.54 -17.26 0.38
N ALA A 98 6.76 -16.34 -0.57
CA ALA A 98 6.19 -15.00 -0.55
C ALA A 98 4.66 -15.04 -0.60
N GLN A 99 4.11 -15.77 -1.57
CA GLN A 99 2.66 -15.92 -1.73
C GLN A 99 2.02 -16.64 -0.55
N THR A 100 2.63 -17.72 -0.07
CA THR A 100 2.11 -18.43 1.10
C THR A 100 2.13 -17.54 2.34
N GLY A 101 3.18 -16.73 2.54
CA GLY A 101 3.29 -15.78 3.65
C GLY A 101 2.21 -14.69 3.61
N VAL A 102 1.91 -14.15 2.43
CA VAL A 102 0.84 -13.15 2.27
C VAL A 102 -0.54 -13.79 2.49
N ILE A 103 -0.77 -15.01 1.99
CA ILE A 103 -2.00 -15.76 2.26
C ILE A 103 -2.24 -15.92 3.75
N LEU A 104 -1.22 -16.41 4.47
CA LEU A 104 -1.27 -16.60 5.92
C LEU A 104 -1.40 -15.29 6.70
N THR A 105 -0.81 -14.20 6.19
CA THR A 105 -1.02 -12.87 6.77
C THR A 105 -2.48 -12.43 6.67
N GLY A 106 -3.14 -12.67 5.54
CA GLY A 106 -4.57 -12.42 5.42
C GLY A 106 -5.41 -13.31 6.36
N PHE A 107 -4.99 -14.55 6.64
CA PHE A 107 -5.61 -15.36 7.69
C PHE A 107 -5.40 -14.79 9.09
N ILE A 108 -4.23 -14.23 9.39
CA ILE A 108 -3.98 -13.51 10.66
C ILE A 108 -4.94 -12.33 10.81
N TYR A 109 -5.20 -11.58 9.74
CA TYR A 109 -6.22 -10.53 9.75
C TYR A 109 -7.61 -11.05 10.09
N VAL A 110 -8.02 -12.19 9.53
CA VAL A 110 -9.30 -12.82 9.84
C VAL A 110 -9.36 -13.23 11.33
N LEU A 111 -8.28 -13.77 11.87
CA LEU A 111 -8.19 -14.12 13.30
C LEU A 111 -8.26 -12.88 14.20
N VAL A 112 -7.57 -11.80 13.84
CA VAL A 112 -7.64 -10.52 14.55
C VAL A 112 -9.02 -9.90 14.43
N ALA A 113 -9.66 -9.96 13.26
CA ALA A 113 -11.03 -9.51 13.07
C ALA A 113 -12.01 -10.27 13.96
N ALA A 114 -11.86 -11.59 14.06
CA ALA A 114 -12.64 -12.43 14.96
C ALA A 114 -12.38 -12.05 16.43
N SER A 115 -11.13 -11.88 16.84
CA SER A 115 -10.81 -11.48 18.21
C SER A 115 -11.37 -10.09 18.56
N VAL A 116 -11.32 -9.13 17.64
CA VAL A 116 -11.95 -7.80 17.82
C VAL A 116 -13.46 -7.90 17.96
N ARG A 117 -14.11 -8.81 17.22
CA ARG A 117 -15.57 -9.02 17.32
C ARG A 117 -15.99 -9.52 18.72
N PHE A 118 -15.19 -10.41 19.33
CA PHE A 118 -15.53 -11.03 20.62
C PHE A 118 -14.96 -10.28 21.84
N ALA A 119 -13.74 -9.76 21.74
CA ALA A 119 -13.00 -9.13 22.84
C ALA A 119 -12.97 -7.59 22.77
N GLY A 120 -13.48 -6.98 21.69
CA GLY A 120 -13.41 -5.53 21.45
C GLY A 120 -12.04 -5.04 20.99
N THR A 121 -11.86 -3.70 20.92
CA THR A 121 -10.65 -3.06 20.36
C THR A 121 -9.60 -2.68 21.40
N LYS A 122 -9.94 -2.67 22.70
CA LYS A 122 -9.08 -2.11 23.76
C LYS A 122 -7.66 -2.70 23.80
N TRP A 123 -7.53 -3.99 23.47
CA TRP A 123 -6.22 -4.66 23.44
C TRP A 123 -5.36 -4.17 22.26
N ILE A 124 -5.98 -3.87 21.12
CA ILE A 124 -5.31 -3.26 19.96
C ILE A 124 -4.85 -1.85 20.33
N ASP A 125 -5.72 -1.05 20.94
CA ASP A 125 -5.40 0.32 21.35
C ASP A 125 -4.22 0.35 22.34
N LYS A 126 -4.09 -0.69 23.18
CA LYS A 126 -2.96 -0.88 24.11
C LYS A 126 -1.67 -1.28 23.41
N LEU A 127 -1.74 -2.16 22.40
CA LEU A 127 -0.57 -2.66 21.67
C LEU A 127 -0.04 -1.64 20.65
N LEU A 128 -0.95 -0.92 20.01
CA LEU A 128 -0.68 -0.01 18.90
C LEU A 128 -1.13 1.41 19.22
N PRO A 129 -0.63 2.04 20.30
CA PRO A 129 -0.90 3.45 20.56
C PRO A 129 -0.26 4.34 19.47
N PRO A 130 -0.60 5.63 19.39
CA PRO A 130 -0.06 6.54 18.38
C PRO A 130 1.47 6.60 18.30
N ILE A 131 2.17 6.41 19.43
CA ILE A 131 3.64 6.34 19.49
C ILE A 131 4.23 5.12 18.75
N ILE A 132 3.42 4.09 18.47
CA ILE A 132 3.79 2.94 17.64
C ILE A 132 3.36 3.15 16.19
N ILE A 133 2.11 3.58 15.98
CA ILE A 133 1.55 3.76 14.63
C ILE A 133 2.37 4.79 13.83
N GLY A 134 2.71 5.93 14.42
CA GLY A 134 3.44 7.01 13.75
C GLY A 134 4.81 6.58 13.22
N PRO A 135 5.74 6.10 14.07
CA PRO A 135 7.05 5.63 13.63
C PRO A 135 6.97 4.45 12.68
N MET A 136 5.98 3.57 12.84
CA MET A 136 5.77 2.46 11.92
C MET A 136 5.45 2.92 10.50
N ILE A 137 4.55 3.89 10.32
CA ILE A 137 4.26 4.50 9.01
C ILE A 137 5.50 5.19 8.43
N ILE A 138 6.31 5.85 9.28
CA ILE A 138 7.60 6.45 8.86
C ILE A 138 8.56 5.38 8.33
N VAL A 139 8.67 4.24 9.03
CA VAL A 139 9.52 3.12 8.63
C VAL A 139 9.02 2.45 7.34
N ILE A 140 7.70 2.32 7.14
CA ILE A 140 7.14 1.83 5.86
C ILE A 140 7.55 2.76 4.72
N GLY A 141 7.34 4.06 4.88
CA GLY A 141 7.66 5.05 3.84
C GLY A 141 9.16 5.10 3.53
N LEU A 142 10.00 5.35 4.54
CA LEU A 142 11.43 5.57 4.33
C LEU A 142 12.26 4.27 4.25
N GLY A 143 11.71 3.12 4.64
CA GLY A 143 12.40 1.82 4.56
C GLY A 143 12.77 1.40 3.15
N LEU A 144 12.09 1.95 2.13
CA LEU A 144 12.37 1.72 0.71
C LEU A 144 13.11 2.89 0.05
N ALA A 145 13.53 3.91 0.81
CA ALA A 145 14.22 5.08 0.27
C ALA A 145 15.50 4.71 -0.49
N GLY A 146 16.27 3.73 0.01
CA GLY A 146 17.48 3.25 -0.68
C GLY A 146 17.19 2.63 -2.05
N SER A 147 16.07 1.91 -2.19
CA SER A 147 15.61 1.39 -3.49
C SER A 147 15.19 2.52 -4.42
N ALA A 148 14.48 3.54 -3.91
CA ALA A 148 14.08 4.70 -4.71
C ALA A 148 15.30 5.47 -5.26
N VAL A 149 16.31 5.72 -4.41
CA VAL A 149 17.56 6.41 -4.80
C VAL A 149 18.35 5.59 -5.83
N THR A 150 18.44 4.27 -5.63
CA THR A 150 19.08 3.35 -6.59
C THR A 150 18.34 3.35 -7.93
N ASN A 151 17.02 3.20 -7.92
CA ASN A 151 16.20 3.21 -9.14
C ASN A 151 16.26 4.56 -9.86
N ALA A 152 16.38 5.65 -9.11
CA ALA A 152 16.58 6.99 -9.64
C ALA A 152 17.97 7.18 -10.29
N GLY A 153 18.92 6.28 -10.08
CA GLY A 153 20.29 6.45 -10.56
C GLY A 153 21.08 7.51 -9.78
N LEU A 154 20.64 7.86 -8.57
CA LEU A 154 21.29 8.83 -7.67
C LEU A 154 22.30 8.12 -6.74
N VAL A 155 23.16 7.30 -7.34
CA VAL A 155 24.21 6.51 -6.67
C VAL A 155 25.56 6.80 -7.33
N ALA A 156 26.67 6.46 -6.67
CA ALA A 156 28.02 6.81 -7.12
C ALA A 156 28.31 6.41 -8.59
N ASP A 157 27.89 5.21 -8.99
CA ASP A 157 28.05 4.67 -10.35
C ASP A 157 26.76 4.79 -11.19
N GLY A 158 25.88 5.74 -10.83
CA GLY A 158 24.59 5.93 -11.45
C GLY A 158 24.69 6.51 -12.86
N ASN A 159 23.85 6.02 -13.78
CA ASN A 159 23.73 6.60 -15.11
C ASN A 159 23.07 7.99 -15.04
N TRP A 160 23.76 9.03 -15.50
CA TRP A 160 23.26 10.41 -15.48
C TRP A 160 21.92 10.57 -16.21
N LYS A 161 21.63 9.77 -17.24
CA LYS A 161 20.33 9.79 -17.94
C LYS A 161 19.21 9.35 -17.00
N ASN A 162 19.45 8.32 -16.19
CA ASN A 162 18.48 7.84 -15.21
C ASN A 162 18.27 8.89 -14.11
N ALA A 163 19.35 9.47 -13.59
CA ALA A 163 19.28 10.57 -12.62
C ALA A 163 18.44 11.74 -13.15
N LEU A 164 18.68 12.15 -14.40
CA LEU A 164 17.94 13.25 -15.01
C LEU A 164 16.45 12.94 -15.16
N VAL A 165 16.09 11.74 -15.64
CA VAL A 165 14.69 11.30 -15.75
C VAL A 165 14.02 11.26 -14.38
N ALA A 166 14.71 10.76 -13.36
CA ALA A 166 14.18 10.69 -12.01
C ALA A 166 13.93 12.09 -11.44
N VAL A 167 14.88 13.02 -11.59
CA VAL A 167 14.72 14.41 -11.18
C VAL A 167 13.55 15.09 -11.90
N VAL A 168 13.44 14.92 -13.23
CA VAL A 168 12.31 15.47 -14.00
C VAL A 168 10.98 14.89 -13.51
N THR A 169 10.92 13.57 -13.30
CA THR A 169 9.72 12.89 -12.80
C THR A 169 9.33 13.42 -11.42
N PHE A 170 10.30 13.51 -10.50
CA PHE A 170 10.10 14.07 -9.16
C PHE A 170 9.61 15.52 -9.21
N LEU A 171 10.23 16.38 -10.03
CA LEU A 171 9.85 17.78 -10.16
C LEU A 171 8.44 17.93 -10.71
N ILE A 172 8.05 17.14 -11.72
CA ILE A 172 6.67 17.13 -12.24
C ILE A 172 5.71 16.76 -11.11
N ALA A 173 5.99 15.70 -10.35
CA ALA A 173 5.16 15.26 -9.23
C ALA A 173 5.05 16.36 -8.15
N ALA A 174 6.16 16.99 -7.79
CA ALA A 174 6.23 18.04 -6.77
C ALA A 174 5.51 19.32 -7.20
N PHE A 175 5.69 19.78 -8.44
CA PHE A 175 5.00 20.96 -8.97
C PHE A 175 3.50 20.73 -9.10
N ILE A 176 3.06 19.55 -9.51
CA ILE A 176 1.63 19.23 -9.58
C ILE A 176 1.03 19.17 -8.16
N ASN A 177 1.72 18.57 -7.19
CA ASN A 177 1.24 18.53 -5.80
C ASN A 177 1.11 19.93 -5.17
N THR A 178 2.03 20.85 -5.48
CA THR A 178 2.09 22.19 -4.87
C THR A 178 1.26 23.23 -5.60
N LYS A 179 1.32 23.25 -6.94
CA LYS A 179 0.70 24.28 -7.80
C LYS A 179 -0.43 23.76 -8.67
N GLY A 180 -0.63 22.43 -8.74
CA GLY A 180 -1.71 21.84 -9.51
C GLY A 180 -3.07 22.32 -9.03
N LYS A 181 -4.01 22.46 -9.97
CA LYS A 181 -5.39 22.84 -9.71
C LYS A 181 -6.34 21.79 -10.27
N GLY A 182 -7.50 21.66 -9.64
CA GLY A 182 -8.55 20.73 -10.06
C GLY A 182 -8.02 19.30 -10.20
N PHE A 183 -8.30 18.68 -11.35
CA PHE A 183 -7.97 17.28 -11.63
C PHE A 183 -6.48 16.95 -11.54
N LEU A 184 -5.58 17.87 -11.92
CA LEU A 184 -4.14 17.62 -11.88
C LEU A 184 -3.65 17.31 -10.46
N ARG A 185 -4.17 18.03 -9.46
CA ARG A 185 -3.79 17.85 -8.05
C ARG A 185 -4.34 16.55 -7.43
N ILE A 186 -5.37 15.98 -8.04
CA ILE A 186 -6.00 14.74 -7.54
C ILE A 186 -5.11 13.53 -7.84
N ILE A 187 -4.41 13.53 -8.98
CA ILE A 187 -3.64 12.38 -9.48
C ILE A 187 -2.19 12.76 -9.87
N PRO A 188 -1.43 13.41 -8.99
CA PRO A 188 -0.12 13.96 -9.30
C PRO A 188 0.88 12.89 -9.75
N PHE A 189 0.81 11.70 -9.15
CA PHE A 189 1.71 10.59 -9.45
C PHE A 189 1.52 10.05 -10.87
N LEU A 190 0.28 9.99 -11.38
CA LEU A 190 0.05 9.52 -12.75
C LEU A 190 0.68 10.48 -13.76
N PHE A 191 0.48 11.79 -13.60
CA PHE A 191 1.08 12.79 -14.48
C PHE A 191 2.60 12.82 -14.39
N ALA A 192 3.16 12.59 -13.20
CA ALA A 192 4.60 12.43 -13.03
C ALA A 192 5.13 11.23 -13.83
N ILE A 193 4.47 10.07 -13.73
CA ILE A 193 4.84 8.88 -14.51
C ILE A 193 4.75 9.16 -16.00
N ILE A 194 3.65 9.76 -16.47
CA ILE A 194 3.46 10.09 -17.90
C ILE A 194 4.55 11.05 -18.37
N GLY A 195 4.76 12.17 -17.67
CA GLY A 195 5.75 13.17 -18.07
C GLY A 195 7.19 12.66 -17.98
N GLY A 196 7.51 11.89 -16.94
CA GLY A 196 8.80 11.21 -16.79
C GLY A 196 9.05 10.18 -17.88
N TYR A 197 8.04 9.39 -18.23
CA TYR A 197 8.09 8.42 -19.32
C TYR A 197 8.30 9.11 -20.67
N LEU A 198 7.54 10.16 -20.98
CA LEU A 198 7.71 10.95 -22.20
C LEU A 198 9.11 11.55 -22.30
N PHE A 199 9.66 12.04 -21.19
CA PHE A 199 11.03 12.53 -21.15
C PHE A 199 12.05 11.40 -21.35
N ALA A 200 11.83 10.23 -20.75
CA ALA A 200 12.68 9.06 -20.94
C ALA A 200 12.73 8.57 -22.41
N LEU A 201 11.64 8.76 -23.18
CA LEU A 201 11.62 8.48 -24.62
C LEU A 201 12.67 9.31 -25.37
N THR A 202 12.82 10.59 -25.02
CA THR A 202 13.79 11.49 -25.66
C THR A 202 15.24 11.06 -25.43
N LEU A 203 15.49 10.25 -24.38
CA LEU A 203 16.82 9.75 -24.03
C LEU A 203 17.07 8.30 -24.49
N GLY A 204 16.09 7.68 -25.14
CA GLY A 204 16.16 6.33 -25.68
C GLY A 204 16.15 5.23 -24.61
N LEU A 205 15.50 5.46 -23.46
CA LEU A 205 15.49 4.53 -22.33
C LEU A 205 14.30 3.55 -22.33
N VAL A 206 13.43 3.61 -23.34
CA VAL A 206 12.20 2.81 -23.40
C VAL A 206 12.27 1.84 -24.57
N ASP A 207 12.00 0.57 -24.29
CA ASP A 207 11.84 -0.48 -25.30
C ASP A 207 10.36 -0.84 -25.45
N PHE A 208 9.80 -0.62 -26.65
CA PHE A 208 8.41 -0.93 -26.99
C PHE A 208 8.18 -2.36 -27.49
N THR A 209 9.23 -3.17 -27.61
CA THR A 209 9.12 -4.57 -28.06
C THR A 209 8.06 -5.37 -27.29
N PRO A 210 7.96 -5.29 -25.95
CA PRO A 210 6.89 -5.97 -25.20
C PRO A 210 5.49 -5.50 -25.61
N VAL A 211 5.32 -4.20 -25.86
CA VAL A 211 4.04 -3.61 -26.26
C VAL A 211 3.64 -4.09 -27.64
N LEU A 212 4.58 -4.21 -28.59
CA LEU A 212 4.29 -4.69 -29.93
C LEU A 212 3.85 -6.17 -29.92
N LYS A 213 4.45 -6.99 -29.05
CA LYS A 213 4.16 -8.43 -28.92
C LYS A 213 2.88 -8.76 -28.15
N ALA A 214 2.46 -7.91 -27.21
CA ALA A 214 1.27 -8.16 -26.40
C ALA A 214 -0.02 -8.11 -27.24
N ASN A 215 -1.02 -8.90 -26.87
CA ASN A 215 -2.35 -8.83 -27.47
C ASN A 215 -3.15 -7.65 -26.88
N TRP A 216 -4.21 -7.24 -27.58
CA TRP A 216 -5.12 -6.20 -27.07
C TRP A 216 -5.89 -6.67 -25.85
N PHE A 217 -6.35 -7.92 -25.87
CA PHE A 217 -7.02 -8.58 -24.77
C PHE A 217 -6.21 -9.79 -24.34
N GLU A 218 -5.87 -9.86 -23.06
CA GLU A 218 -5.13 -10.97 -22.45
C GLU A 218 -5.72 -11.27 -21.08
N ILE A 219 -5.80 -12.55 -20.73
CA ILE A 219 -6.13 -12.92 -19.35
C ILE A 219 -4.94 -12.55 -18.47
N PRO A 220 -5.13 -11.93 -17.29
CA PRO A 220 -4.04 -11.66 -16.37
C PRO A 220 -3.19 -12.91 -16.12
N GLY A 221 -1.87 -12.74 -16.09
CA GLY A 221 -0.90 -13.84 -15.97
C GLY A 221 -0.85 -14.40 -14.56
N PHE A 222 -1.95 -14.96 -14.07
CA PHE A 222 -2.10 -15.47 -12.70
C PHE A 222 -0.99 -16.46 -12.33
N TYR A 223 -0.64 -16.48 -11.04
CA TYR A 223 0.17 -17.53 -10.45
C TYR A 223 -0.72 -18.26 -9.45
N LEU A 224 -0.93 -19.56 -9.63
CA LEU A 224 -1.90 -20.31 -8.84
C LEU A 224 -1.21 -21.42 -8.01
N PRO A 225 -1.72 -21.75 -6.81
CA PRO A 225 -1.12 -22.75 -5.93
C PRO A 225 -1.41 -24.21 -6.34
N PHE A 226 -1.88 -24.42 -7.58
CA PHE A 226 -2.30 -25.72 -8.10
C PHE A 226 -2.03 -25.79 -9.60
N SER A 227 -1.89 -27.02 -10.12
CA SER A 227 -1.59 -27.20 -11.52
C SER A 227 -2.75 -26.82 -12.43
N THR A 228 -2.44 -26.05 -13.47
CA THR A 228 -3.42 -25.57 -14.47
C THR A 228 -3.19 -26.19 -15.84
N GLY A 229 -2.34 -27.21 -15.94
CA GLY A 229 -1.98 -27.83 -17.21
C GLY A 229 -1.22 -26.87 -18.14
N GLY A 230 -0.49 -25.90 -17.58
CA GLY A 230 0.29 -24.90 -18.32
C GLY A 230 -0.48 -23.65 -18.75
N ALA A 231 -1.74 -23.49 -18.36
CA ALA A 231 -2.51 -22.28 -18.66
C ALA A 231 -2.00 -21.05 -17.90
N PHE A 232 -1.57 -21.24 -16.65
CA PHE A 232 -1.03 -20.21 -15.76
C PHE A 232 0.26 -20.69 -15.10
N LYS A 233 1.01 -19.75 -14.54
CA LYS A 233 2.19 -20.10 -13.73
C LYS A 233 1.74 -20.73 -12.42
N GLU A 234 2.55 -21.63 -11.91
CA GLU A 234 2.23 -22.42 -10.74
C GLU A 234 3.23 -22.09 -9.63
N TYR A 235 2.77 -22.06 -8.39
CA TYR A 235 3.63 -22.00 -7.20
C TYR A 235 3.15 -23.05 -6.19
N ASN A 236 4.00 -23.39 -5.23
CA ASN A 236 3.65 -24.36 -4.20
C ASN A 236 3.34 -23.66 -2.88
N LEU A 237 2.38 -24.19 -2.12
CA LEU A 237 2.21 -23.74 -0.74
C LEU A 237 3.44 -24.18 0.06
N TYR A 238 4.19 -23.21 0.55
CA TYR A 238 5.46 -23.39 1.23
C TYR A 238 5.33 -22.88 2.66
N PHE A 239 5.60 -23.75 3.64
CA PHE A 239 5.45 -23.43 5.08
C PHE A 239 6.79 -23.41 5.82
N GLY A 240 7.84 -22.96 5.14
CA GLY A 240 9.17 -22.82 5.72
C GLY A 240 9.42 -21.46 6.40
N PRO A 241 10.66 -21.22 6.85
CA PRO A 241 11.01 -20.02 7.63
C PRO A 241 10.79 -18.70 6.89
N GLU A 242 11.00 -18.67 5.58
CA GLU A 242 10.84 -17.51 4.70
C GLU A 242 9.38 -17.03 4.69
N THR A 243 8.45 -17.97 4.76
CA THR A 243 7.02 -17.69 4.91
C THR A 243 6.68 -17.15 6.31
N ILE A 244 7.27 -17.74 7.36
CA ILE A 244 7.05 -17.30 8.74
C ILE A 244 7.56 -15.87 8.94
N ALA A 245 8.68 -15.51 8.29
CA ALA A 245 9.26 -14.17 8.35
C ALA A 245 8.33 -13.05 7.82
N ILE A 246 7.35 -13.38 6.98
CA ILE A 246 6.38 -12.41 6.43
C ILE A 246 5.25 -12.13 7.44
N LEU A 247 4.87 -13.10 8.27
CA LEU A 247 3.69 -13.02 9.14
C LEU A 247 3.65 -11.80 10.08
N PRO A 248 4.77 -11.35 10.70
CA PRO A 248 4.75 -10.19 11.59
C PRO A 248 4.35 -8.88 10.89
N ILE A 249 4.45 -8.82 9.56
CA ILE A 249 4.00 -7.67 8.75
C ILE A 249 2.50 -7.45 8.89
N ALA A 250 1.73 -8.48 9.27
CA ALA A 250 0.32 -8.33 9.61
C ALA A 250 0.08 -7.19 10.62
N ILE A 251 0.94 -7.08 11.64
CA ILE A 251 0.83 -6.06 12.67
C ILE A 251 1.09 -4.66 12.10
N VAL A 252 2.04 -4.59 11.16
CA VAL A 252 2.39 -3.37 10.46
C VAL A 252 1.21 -2.83 9.67
N THR A 253 0.62 -3.69 8.86
CA THR A 253 -0.47 -3.29 7.97
C THR A 253 -1.79 -3.12 8.72
N ILE A 254 -2.03 -3.82 9.85
CA ILE A 254 -3.19 -3.53 10.73
C ILE A 254 -3.11 -2.10 11.26
N SER A 255 -1.91 -1.65 11.64
CA SER A 255 -1.68 -0.29 12.12
C SER A 255 -1.93 0.74 11.02
N GLU A 256 -1.44 0.47 9.81
CA GLU A 256 -1.69 1.28 8.61
C GLU A 256 -3.20 1.38 8.32
N HIS A 257 -3.90 0.25 8.30
CA HIS A 257 -5.34 0.16 8.08
C HIS A 257 -6.14 0.98 9.11
N ILE A 258 -5.78 0.89 10.39
CA ILE A 258 -6.41 1.69 11.45
C ILE A 258 -6.17 3.19 11.21
N GLY A 259 -4.93 3.56 10.86
CA GLY A 259 -4.56 4.94 10.53
C GLY A 259 -5.38 5.51 9.37
N ASP A 260 -5.45 4.78 8.25
CA ASP A 260 -6.19 5.19 7.06
C ASP A 260 -7.69 5.35 7.33
N HIS A 261 -8.30 4.40 8.06
CA HIS A 261 -9.70 4.51 8.44
C HIS A 261 -9.97 5.67 9.40
N THR A 262 -9.01 6.01 10.26
CA THR A 262 -9.11 7.15 11.16
C THR A 262 -9.11 8.45 10.36
N VAL A 263 -8.22 8.60 9.38
CA VAL A 263 -8.18 9.77 8.49
C VAL A 263 -9.45 9.84 7.63
N LEU A 264 -9.86 8.73 7.03
CA LEU A 264 -11.09 8.68 6.22
C LEU A 264 -12.33 9.02 7.04
N GLY A 265 -12.43 8.50 8.27
CA GLY A 265 -13.53 8.79 9.18
C GLY A 265 -13.61 10.26 9.57
N GLN A 266 -12.46 10.93 9.71
CA GLN A 266 -12.41 12.38 9.93
C GLN A 266 -12.88 13.16 8.69
N ILE A 267 -12.44 12.76 7.49
CA ILE A 267 -12.89 13.38 6.23
C ILE A 267 -14.40 13.19 6.06
N CYS A 268 -14.94 12.03 6.37
CA CYS A 268 -16.35 11.74 6.16
C CYS A 268 -17.27 12.14 7.34
N GLY A 269 -16.70 12.51 8.50
CA GLY A 269 -17.50 12.70 9.73
C GLY A 269 -18.17 11.41 10.21
N ARG A 270 -17.56 10.24 9.97
CA ARG A 270 -18.11 8.92 10.28
C ARG A 270 -17.09 8.05 11.02
N GLN A 271 -17.54 7.31 12.03
CA GLN A 271 -16.69 6.41 12.81
C GLN A 271 -16.66 5.01 12.20
N PHE A 272 -15.98 4.82 11.06
CA PHE A 272 -15.98 3.54 10.33
C PHE A 272 -15.43 2.35 11.16
N LEU A 273 -14.49 2.62 12.06
CA LEU A 273 -13.93 1.63 12.99
C LEU A 273 -14.90 1.20 14.10
N LYS A 274 -16.00 1.95 14.29
CA LYS A 274 -17.10 1.60 15.18
C LYS A 274 -18.29 1.03 14.40
N GLU A 275 -18.66 1.66 13.29
CA GLU A 275 -19.75 1.26 12.41
C GLU A 275 -19.32 1.39 10.94
N PRO A 276 -19.14 0.30 10.18
CA PRO A 276 -19.55 -1.09 10.47
C PRO A 276 -18.65 -1.83 11.49
N GLY A 277 -17.51 -1.25 11.88
CA GLY A 277 -16.66 -1.77 12.94
C GLY A 277 -15.32 -2.32 12.42
N LEU A 278 -14.28 -2.20 13.25
CA LEU A 278 -12.92 -2.65 12.94
C LEU A 278 -12.87 -4.14 12.55
N HIS A 279 -13.68 -4.98 13.20
CA HIS A 279 -13.79 -6.40 12.85
C HIS A 279 -14.20 -6.63 11.39
N ARG A 280 -15.11 -5.81 10.81
CA ARG A 280 -15.53 -5.97 9.41
C ARG A 280 -14.52 -5.41 8.43
N THR A 281 -13.89 -4.29 8.78
CA THR A 281 -12.88 -3.68 7.91
C THR A 281 -11.63 -4.56 7.83
N LEU A 282 -11.15 -5.09 8.97
CA LEU A 282 -10.03 -6.05 8.99
C LEU A 282 -10.37 -7.38 8.31
N LEU A 283 -11.61 -7.89 8.47
CA LEU A 283 -12.04 -9.10 7.77
C LEU A 283 -11.97 -8.92 6.25
N GLY A 284 -12.49 -7.79 5.76
CA GLY A 284 -12.47 -7.47 4.33
C GLY A 284 -11.06 -7.36 3.77
N ASP A 285 -10.17 -6.67 4.48
CA ASP A 285 -8.79 -6.47 4.06
C ASP A 285 -7.97 -7.78 4.10
N GLY A 286 -8.16 -8.57 5.16
CA GLY A 286 -7.52 -9.88 5.30
C GLY A 286 -7.89 -10.85 4.19
N ILE A 287 -9.19 -11.00 3.91
CA ILE A 287 -9.66 -11.88 2.83
C ILE A 287 -9.17 -11.35 1.48
N ALA A 288 -9.22 -10.04 1.24
CA ALA A 288 -8.71 -9.44 0.01
C ALA A 288 -7.21 -9.71 -0.18
N THR A 289 -6.42 -9.64 0.89
CA THR A 289 -4.99 -9.94 0.89
C THR A 289 -4.72 -11.41 0.59
N SER A 290 -5.43 -12.35 1.24
CA SER A 290 -5.28 -13.78 0.93
C SER A 290 -5.69 -14.12 -0.49
N VAL A 291 -6.80 -13.54 -0.99
CA VAL A 291 -7.26 -13.77 -2.37
C VAL A 291 -6.28 -13.19 -3.38
N SER A 292 -5.70 -12.01 -3.10
CA SER A 292 -4.70 -11.43 -3.99
C SER A 292 -3.50 -12.36 -4.16
N ALA A 293 -2.93 -12.83 -3.05
CA ALA A 293 -1.78 -13.72 -3.09
C ALA A 293 -2.10 -15.10 -3.67
N PHE A 294 -3.32 -15.61 -3.44
CA PHE A 294 -3.80 -16.84 -4.07
C PHE A 294 -3.84 -16.74 -5.61
N LEU A 295 -4.08 -15.55 -6.15
CA LEU A 295 -4.07 -15.29 -7.59
C LEU A 295 -2.67 -14.95 -8.13
N GLY A 296 -1.66 -14.87 -7.26
CA GLY A 296 -0.30 -14.48 -7.65
C GLY A 296 -0.07 -12.98 -7.61
N GLY A 297 -0.95 -12.21 -6.98
CA GLY A 297 -0.85 -10.77 -6.81
C GLY A 297 -0.04 -10.38 -5.56
N PRO A 298 0.30 -9.09 -5.41
CA PRO A 298 0.93 -8.57 -4.21
C PRO A 298 -0.06 -8.52 -3.03
N ALA A 299 0.43 -8.36 -1.80
CA ALA A 299 -0.43 -8.10 -0.65
C ALA A 299 -1.26 -6.83 -0.85
N ASN A 300 -2.51 -6.84 -0.40
CA ASN A 300 -3.38 -5.67 -0.46
C ASN A 300 -3.29 -4.87 0.86
N THR A 301 -3.60 -3.58 0.79
CA THR A 301 -3.82 -2.70 1.95
C THR A 301 -4.73 -1.54 1.54
N THR A 302 -5.23 -0.80 2.52
CA THR A 302 -6.02 0.42 2.30
C THR A 302 -5.17 1.53 1.72
N TYR A 303 -5.75 2.30 0.78
CA TYR A 303 -5.01 3.39 0.13
C TYR A 303 -5.37 4.76 0.69
N GLY A 304 -4.42 5.33 1.45
CA GLY A 304 -4.46 6.71 1.91
C GLY A 304 -4.52 7.73 0.76
N GLU A 305 -3.99 7.42 -0.43
CA GLU A 305 -4.08 8.27 -1.63
C GLU A 305 -5.54 8.45 -2.07
N ASN A 306 -6.30 7.35 -2.11
CA ASN A 306 -7.72 7.38 -2.47
C ASN A 306 -8.55 8.08 -1.38
N THR A 307 -8.16 7.93 -0.12
CA THR A 307 -8.73 8.72 0.99
C THR A 307 -8.46 10.22 0.79
N GLY A 308 -7.26 10.59 0.32
CA GLY A 308 -6.92 11.95 -0.09
C GLY A 308 -7.78 12.48 -1.23
N VAL A 309 -8.10 11.65 -2.24
CA VAL A 309 -9.05 11.99 -3.31
C VAL A 309 -10.41 12.34 -2.74
N ILE A 310 -10.92 11.58 -1.77
CA ILE A 310 -12.21 11.88 -1.11
C ILE A 310 -12.13 13.23 -0.39
N GLY A 311 -11.04 13.49 0.34
CA GLY A 311 -10.84 14.78 1.02
C GLY A 311 -10.81 15.98 0.08
N MET A 312 -10.24 15.81 -1.12
CA MET A 312 -10.16 16.89 -2.13
C MET A 312 -11.44 17.06 -2.94
N THR A 313 -12.05 15.96 -3.37
CA THR A 313 -13.25 15.96 -4.23
C THR A 313 -14.54 16.14 -3.44
N ARG A 314 -14.50 15.86 -2.13
CA ARG A 314 -15.65 15.86 -1.22
C ARG A 314 -16.72 14.83 -1.61
N ILE A 315 -16.30 13.74 -2.27
CA ILE A 315 -17.19 12.68 -2.75
C ILE A 315 -16.79 11.37 -2.07
N ALA A 316 -17.59 10.96 -1.10
CA ALA A 316 -17.36 9.75 -0.30
C ALA A 316 -18.18 8.54 -0.79
N SER A 317 -18.80 8.61 -1.97
CA SER A 317 -19.73 7.58 -2.46
C SER A 317 -19.07 6.22 -2.66
N VAL A 318 -19.59 5.18 -2.00
CA VAL A 318 -19.14 3.78 -2.18
C VAL A 318 -19.39 3.27 -3.60
N SER A 319 -20.40 3.81 -4.29
CA SER A 319 -20.71 3.41 -5.67
C SER A 319 -19.62 3.81 -6.65
N VAL A 320 -18.95 4.96 -6.41
CA VAL A 320 -17.82 5.43 -7.20
C VAL A 320 -16.61 4.51 -7.01
N ILE A 321 -16.33 4.09 -5.77
CA ILE A 321 -15.26 3.15 -5.44
C ILE A 321 -15.51 1.78 -6.09
N ARG A 322 -16.74 1.27 -6.01
CA ARG A 322 -17.13 0.01 -6.66
C ARG A 322 -16.90 0.04 -8.17
N ASN A 323 -17.32 1.12 -8.82
CA ASN A 323 -17.13 1.30 -10.25
C ASN A 323 -15.63 1.41 -10.60
N ALA A 324 -14.81 2.04 -9.74
CA ALA A 324 -13.36 2.07 -9.90
C ALA A 324 -12.74 0.67 -9.85
N ALA A 325 -13.23 -0.20 -8.95
CA ALA A 325 -12.80 -1.59 -8.86
C ALA A 325 -13.12 -2.38 -10.15
N PHE A 326 -14.32 -2.20 -10.71
CA PHE A 326 -14.66 -2.80 -12.01
C PHE A 326 -13.79 -2.29 -13.17
N ILE A 327 -13.47 -0.99 -13.17
CA ILE A 327 -12.56 -0.41 -14.17
C ILE A 327 -11.16 -1.01 -14.03
N ALA A 328 -10.63 -1.15 -12.81
CA ALA A 328 -9.32 -1.76 -12.58
C ALA A 328 -9.28 -3.23 -13.04
N ILE A 329 -10.34 -3.99 -12.76
CA ILE A 329 -10.50 -5.35 -13.29
C ILE A 329 -10.49 -5.33 -14.81
N ALA A 330 -11.27 -4.46 -15.47
CA ALA A 330 -11.30 -4.38 -16.93
C ALA A 330 -9.93 -4.01 -17.52
N LEU A 331 -9.22 -3.06 -16.92
CA LEU A 331 -7.87 -2.65 -17.34
C LEU A 331 -6.84 -3.78 -17.22
N SER A 332 -7.03 -4.71 -16.27
CA SER A 332 -6.14 -5.86 -16.12
C SER A 332 -6.14 -6.81 -17.30
N PHE A 333 -7.23 -6.83 -18.09
CA PHE A 333 -7.35 -7.65 -19.29
C PHE A 333 -6.79 -6.97 -20.55
N LEU A 334 -6.35 -5.72 -20.46
CA LEU A 334 -5.82 -4.99 -21.61
C LEU A 334 -4.31 -5.24 -21.74
N GLY A 335 -3.94 -6.30 -22.47
CA GLY A 335 -2.54 -6.76 -22.60
C GLY A 335 -1.57 -5.65 -23.05
N LYS A 336 -1.94 -4.89 -24.09
CA LYS A 336 -1.17 -3.71 -24.54
C LYS A 336 -0.96 -2.66 -23.45
N PHE A 337 -1.98 -2.41 -22.64
CA PHE A 337 -1.92 -1.44 -21.54
C PHE A 337 -0.99 -1.93 -20.44
N THR A 338 -1.11 -3.19 -20.03
CA THR A 338 -0.24 -3.77 -19.00
C THR A 338 1.21 -3.91 -19.49
N ALA A 339 1.41 -4.24 -20.75
CA ALA A 339 2.73 -4.27 -21.38
C ALA A 339 3.37 -2.89 -21.42
N LEU A 340 2.60 -1.84 -21.74
CA LEU A 340 3.08 -0.46 -21.73
C LEU A 340 3.58 -0.06 -20.33
N ILE A 341 2.86 -0.44 -19.27
CA ILE A 341 3.28 -0.20 -17.89
C ILE A 341 4.61 -0.90 -17.58
N SER A 342 4.79 -2.13 -18.06
CA SER A 342 6.05 -2.87 -17.88
C SER A 342 7.24 -2.26 -18.63
N THR A 343 7.02 -1.33 -19.57
CA THR A 343 8.11 -0.58 -20.23
C THR A 343 8.55 0.67 -19.46
N ILE A 344 7.88 1.03 -18.36
CA ILE A 344 8.24 2.21 -17.57
C ILE A 344 9.65 2.03 -17.01
N PRO A 345 10.61 2.92 -17.35
CA PRO A 345 11.98 2.78 -16.87
C PRO A 345 12.07 2.92 -15.34
N ASN A 346 12.99 2.18 -14.72
CA ASN A 346 13.25 2.27 -13.28
C ASN A 346 13.56 3.70 -12.82
N ALA A 347 14.15 4.54 -13.68
CA ALA A 347 14.40 5.95 -13.40
C ALA A 347 13.11 6.75 -13.12
N VAL A 348 12.04 6.50 -13.89
CA VAL A 348 10.73 7.13 -13.69
C VAL A 348 10.13 6.65 -12.37
N LEU A 349 10.18 5.35 -12.11
CA LEU A 349 9.73 4.77 -10.84
C LEU A 349 10.51 5.36 -9.66
N GLY A 350 11.83 5.49 -9.76
CA GLY A 350 12.68 6.07 -8.74
C GLY A 350 12.30 7.52 -8.41
N GLY A 351 12.16 8.37 -9.42
CA GLY A 351 11.73 9.76 -9.24
C GLY A 351 10.35 9.90 -8.59
N MET A 352 9.40 9.06 -8.97
CA MET A 352 8.06 9.00 -8.38
C MET A 352 8.10 8.49 -6.93
N SER A 353 8.84 7.42 -6.68
CA SER A 353 9.01 6.79 -5.37
C SER A 353 9.63 7.72 -4.34
N ILE A 354 10.59 8.57 -4.71
CA ILE A 354 11.18 9.57 -3.80
C ILE A 354 10.09 10.46 -3.19
N LEU A 355 9.15 10.95 -4.00
CA LEU A 355 8.06 11.77 -3.49
C LEU A 355 7.04 10.93 -2.71
N LEU A 356 6.64 9.78 -3.26
CA LEU A 356 5.62 8.93 -2.66
C LEU A 356 6.01 8.46 -1.25
N TYR A 357 7.22 7.92 -1.11
CA TYR A 357 7.78 7.45 0.16
C TYR A 357 7.93 8.58 1.18
N GLY A 358 8.35 9.77 0.75
CA GLY A 358 8.42 10.96 1.59
C GLY A 358 7.05 11.43 2.10
N VAL A 359 6.01 11.35 1.25
CA VAL A 359 4.63 11.69 1.63
C VAL A 359 4.08 10.68 2.64
N ILE A 360 4.32 9.38 2.45
CA ILE A 360 3.91 8.33 3.40
C ILE A 360 4.57 8.61 4.77
N ALA A 361 5.88 8.85 4.81
CA ALA A 361 6.58 9.15 6.05
C ALA A 361 6.07 10.42 6.73
N SER A 362 5.76 11.45 5.94
CA SER A 362 5.16 12.69 6.45
C SER A 362 3.78 12.46 7.07
N ASN A 363 3.00 11.48 6.60
CA ASN A 363 1.72 11.13 7.22
C ASN A 363 1.91 10.45 8.58
N GLY A 364 2.94 9.60 8.74
CA GLY A 364 3.30 9.06 10.05
C GLY A 364 3.66 10.16 11.07
N LEU A 365 4.37 11.20 10.62
CA LEU A 365 4.63 12.39 11.44
C LEU A 365 3.35 13.16 11.79
N LYS A 366 2.39 13.29 10.87
CA LYS A 366 1.09 13.91 11.17
C LYS A 366 0.32 13.15 12.25
N VAL A 367 0.37 11.82 12.27
CA VAL A 367 -0.25 11.01 13.35
C VAL A 367 0.34 11.40 14.70
N LEU A 368 1.67 11.44 14.81
CA LEU A 368 2.36 11.83 16.05
C LEU A 368 1.98 13.24 16.52
N ILE A 369 1.97 14.21 15.60
CA ILE A 369 1.64 15.61 15.91
C ILE A 369 0.18 15.75 16.32
N LYS A 370 -0.74 15.11 15.57
CA LYS A 370 -2.18 15.25 15.78
C LYS A 370 -2.64 14.62 17.08
N GLU A 371 -2.13 13.43 17.38
CA GLU A 371 -2.40 12.72 18.64
C GLU A 371 -1.61 13.32 19.82
N ARG A 372 -0.84 14.40 19.58
CA ARG A 372 -0.05 15.13 20.58
C ARG A 372 0.85 14.19 21.39
N VAL A 373 1.54 13.30 20.69
CA VAL A 373 2.48 12.37 21.31
C VAL A 373 3.59 13.18 21.96
N ASP A 374 3.74 13.01 23.28
CA ASP A 374 4.66 13.77 24.10
C ASP A 374 6.06 13.12 24.06
N PHE A 375 6.97 13.73 23.31
CA PHE A 375 8.37 13.31 23.21
C PHE A 375 9.24 13.83 24.36
N SER A 376 8.70 14.64 25.28
CA SER A 376 9.40 14.97 26.54
C SER A 376 9.44 13.77 27.49
N GLN A 377 8.53 12.81 27.33
CA GLN A 377 8.58 11.53 28.04
C GLN A 377 9.66 10.63 27.45
N MET A 378 10.61 10.20 28.27
CA MET A 378 11.77 9.40 27.84
C MET A 378 11.31 8.07 27.22
N ARG A 379 10.23 7.48 27.76
CA ARG A 379 9.60 6.27 27.21
C ARG A 379 9.25 6.39 25.73
N ASN A 380 8.58 7.49 25.35
CA ASN A 380 8.16 7.70 23.96
C ASN A 380 9.36 7.94 23.05
N LEU A 381 10.34 8.72 23.53
CA LEU A 381 11.58 8.97 22.80
C LEU A 381 12.34 7.68 22.50
N ILE A 382 12.50 6.80 23.49
CA ILE A 382 13.21 5.51 23.35
C ILE A 382 12.48 4.61 22.34
N ILE A 383 11.16 4.47 22.46
CA ILE A 383 10.35 3.63 21.57
C ILE A 383 10.50 4.09 20.11
N ALA A 384 10.24 5.37 19.83
CA ALA A 384 10.32 5.89 18.47
C ALA A 384 11.75 5.79 17.91
N SER A 385 12.77 6.13 18.69
CA SER A 385 14.17 6.08 18.24
C SER A 385 14.59 4.66 17.88
N ALA A 386 14.27 3.67 18.71
CA ALA A 386 14.58 2.27 18.44
C ALA A 386 13.88 1.78 17.16
N MET A 387 12.59 2.10 17.00
CA MET A 387 11.82 1.74 15.80
C MET A 387 12.43 2.34 14.53
N LEU A 388 12.75 3.64 14.55
CA LEU A 388 13.30 4.34 13.40
C LEU A 388 14.69 3.80 13.03
N VAL A 389 15.59 3.60 13.99
CA VAL A 389 16.95 3.11 13.71
C VAL A 389 16.92 1.67 13.18
N LEU A 390 16.18 0.77 13.82
CA LEU A 390 16.11 -0.63 13.37
C LEU A 390 15.41 -0.76 12.02
N GLY A 391 14.33 0.00 11.82
CA GLY A 391 13.56 -0.02 10.59
C GLY A 391 14.31 0.57 9.39
N LEU A 392 14.82 1.80 9.54
CA LEU A 392 15.47 2.53 8.45
C LEU A 392 16.92 2.08 8.22
N GLY A 393 17.60 1.61 9.26
CA GLY A 393 18.93 1.04 9.16
C GLY A 393 18.95 -0.35 8.51
N GLY A 394 17.78 -0.93 8.19
CA GLY A 394 17.68 -2.25 7.58
C GLY A 394 18.19 -3.36 8.50
N ALA A 395 17.95 -3.24 9.81
CA ALA A 395 18.41 -4.23 10.77
C ALA A 395 17.81 -5.61 10.44
N ILE A 396 18.64 -6.64 10.52
CA ILE A 396 18.28 -8.03 10.30
C ILE A 396 18.61 -8.80 11.57
N LEU A 397 17.60 -9.47 12.11
CA LEU A 397 17.76 -10.36 13.25
C LEU A 397 17.40 -11.78 12.83
N LYS A 398 18.40 -12.66 12.83
CA LYS A 398 18.22 -14.09 12.59
C LYS A 398 17.90 -14.78 13.91
N LEU A 399 16.65 -15.24 14.06
CA LEU A 399 16.17 -16.00 15.21
C LEU A 399 16.04 -17.47 14.80
N GLY A 400 17.16 -18.18 14.84
CA GLY A 400 17.24 -19.55 14.34
C GLY A 400 16.88 -19.61 12.85
N PRO A 401 15.80 -20.32 12.46
CA PRO A 401 15.40 -20.40 11.06
C PRO A 401 14.69 -19.13 10.57
N VAL A 402 14.12 -18.29 11.44
CA VAL A 402 13.32 -17.11 11.03
C VAL A 402 14.20 -15.87 10.93
N THR A 403 14.11 -15.14 9.81
CA THR A 403 14.79 -13.86 9.61
C THR A 403 13.81 -12.70 9.73
N LEU A 404 13.89 -11.92 10.81
CA LEU A 404 13.14 -10.66 10.94
C LEU A 404 13.95 -9.53 10.33
N SER A 405 13.34 -8.73 9.45
CA SER A 405 14.02 -7.61 8.80
C SER A 405 13.19 -6.33 8.81
N GLY A 406 13.88 -5.19 8.82
CA GLY A 406 13.34 -3.87 8.53
C GLY A 406 12.03 -3.55 9.28
N THR A 407 10.94 -3.43 8.53
CA THR A 407 9.59 -3.06 9.02
C THR A 407 9.07 -4.01 10.10
N ALA A 408 9.21 -5.32 9.90
CA ALA A 408 8.73 -6.34 10.83
C ALA A 408 9.48 -6.28 12.18
N LEU A 409 10.82 -6.18 12.13
CA LEU A 409 11.66 -6.07 13.32
C LEU A 409 11.35 -4.78 14.09
N SER A 410 11.26 -3.65 13.38
CA SER A 410 10.89 -2.35 13.95
C SER A 410 9.55 -2.40 14.69
N ALA A 411 8.53 -2.99 14.08
CA ALA A 411 7.20 -3.13 14.67
C ALA A 411 7.21 -3.97 15.95
N MET A 412 7.87 -5.14 15.92
CA MET A 412 7.98 -6.01 17.08
C MET A 412 8.73 -5.33 18.22
N THR A 413 9.86 -4.67 17.93
CA THR A 413 10.61 -3.91 18.94
C THR A 413 9.75 -2.81 19.56
N GLY A 414 9.03 -2.04 18.75
CA GLY A 414 8.14 -0.99 19.26
C GLY A 414 7.09 -1.52 20.24
N ILE A 415 6.43 -2.62 19.88
CA ILE A 415 5.38 -3.23 20.72
C ILE A 415 5.98 -3.79 22.01
N ILE A 416 7.11 -4.50 21.92
CA ILE A 416 7.78 -5.05 23.10
C ILE A 416 8.19 -3.91 24.04
N LEU A 417 8.83 -2.86 23.53
CA LEU A 417 9.23 -1.70 24.32
C LEU A 417 8.02 -0.99 24.96
N ASN A 418 6.92 -0.82 24.22
CA ASN A 418 5.70 -0.23 24.75
C ASN A 418 5.10 -1.05 25.90
N LEU A 419 5.24 -2.38 25.88
CA LEU A 419 4.73 -3.26 26.94
C LEU A 419 5.63 -3.31 28.18
N ILE A 420 6.95 -3.23 28.03
CA ILE A 420 7.90 -3.39 29.14
C ILE A 420 8.31 -2.07 29.80
N LEU A 421 8.34 -0.97 29.04
CA LEU A 421 8.82 0.31 29.58
C LEU A 421 7.77 0.94 30.52
N PRO A 422 8.18 1.39 31.72
CA PRO A 422 7.27 1.98 32.69
C PRO A 422 6.74 3.32 32.20
N TYR A 423 5.47 3.60 32.51
CA TYR A 423 4.92 4.94 32.32
C TYR A 423 5.60 5.89 33.31
N GLU A 424 6.04 7.06 32.86
CA GLU A 424 6.47 8.11 33.77
C GLU A 424 5.27 8.52 34.62
N ASN A 425 5.43 8.47 35.94
CA ASN A 425 4.43 8.99 36.86
C ASN A 425 4.35 10.50 36.61
N LYS A 426 3.16 10.98 36.26
CA LYS A 426 2.86 12.41 36.31
C LYS A 426 2.73 12.78 37.78
N ASP A 427 3.83 13.22 38.39
CA ASP A 427 3.78 14.00 39.62
C ASP A 427 3.22 15.40 39.35
#